data_AF-C8P6F6-F1
#
_entry.id   AF-C8P6F6-F1
#
_cell.length_a   1.000
_cell.length_b   1.000
_cell.length_c   1.000
_cell.angle_alpha   90.00
_cell.angle_beta   90.00
_cell.angle_gamma   90.00
#
_symmetry.space_group_name_H-M   'P 1'
#
loop_
_entity.id
_entity.type
_entity.pdbx_description
1 polymer ?
#
loop_
_entity_poly.entity_id
_entity_poly.type
_entity_poly.pdbx_seq_one_letter_code
_entity_poly.pdbx_strand_id
1 'polypeptide(L)'
;MKQISIDIETYSSTNLNQTGVYRYADSDDFELLLFGYSTDFGPVKVVDLTQGEKIPPQIIEALDNPNIIKSAFNAQFERVCLSRFVGHRLKPTGWHCSRVWSATLGLPLSLRDVGSVLGLPRQKITAGKELVRYFCTPCKPTKANQNRTRNFPYHAPDKWQQFKQYNQA
;
A
#
# COMPACT_ATOMS: atom_id res chain seq x y z
N MET A 1 -14.43 -6.40 15.60
CA MET A 1 -13.54 -5.53 14.81
C MET A 1 -14.13 -4.13 14.80
N LYS A 2 -13.43 -3.16 15.40
CA LYS A 2 -13.81 -1.73 15.41
C LYS A 2 -12.97 -0.91 14.44
N GLN A 3 -11.70 -1.29 14.24
CA GLN A 3 -10.79 -0.61 13.33
C GLN A 3 -9.89 -1.60 12.57
N ILE A 4 -9.57 -1.26 11.34
CA ILE A 4 -8.47 -1.83 10.57
C ILE A 4 -7.50 -0.72 10.13
N SER A 5 -6.22 -0.92 10.39
CA SER A 5 -5.14 -0.13 9.79
C SER A 5 -4.67 -0.85 8.53
N ILE A 6 -4.51 -0.13 7.42
CA ILE A 6 -4.23 -0.70 6.09
C ILE A 6 -3.00 -0.02 5.50
N ASP A 7 -2.13 -0.82 4.88
CA ASP A 7 -1.04 -0.38 4.01
C ASP A 7 -0.94 -1.34 2.81
N ILE A 8 -0.91 -0.82 1.59
CA ILE A 8 -0.92 -1.66 0.39
C ILE A 8 0.27 -1.34 -0.52
N GLU A 9 0.73 -2.36 -1.22
CA GLU A 9 1.72 -2.22 -2.29
C GLU A 9 1.07 -2.64 -3.60
N THR A 10 1.23 -1.81 -4.64
CA THR A 10 0.52 -1.96 -5.91
C THR A 10 1.47 -1.75 -7.07
N TYR A 11 1.14 -2.29 -8.23
CA TYR A 11 1.83 -2.01 -9.48
C TYR A 11 0.85 -1.42 -10.50
N SER A 12 1.35 -0.52 -11.35
CA SER A 12 0.71 -0.08 -12.59
C SER A 12 1.80 0.41 -13.53
N SER A 13 1.62 0.22 -14.85
CA SER A 13 2.50 0.85 -15.84
C SER A 13 2.41 2.38 -15.84
N THR A 14 1.31 2.92 -15.32
CA THR A 14 1.05 4.35 -15.30
C THR A 14 1.83 5.05 -14.19
N ASN A 15 2.38 6.23 -14.46
CA ASN A 15 3.09 7.03 -13.46
C ASN A 15 2.12 7.76 -12.52
N LEU A 16 2.01 7.28 -11.28
CA LEU A 16 1.14 7.84 -10.24
C LEU A 16 1.27 9.37 -10.05
N ASN A 17 2.50 9.91 -10.08
CA ASN A 17 2.74 11.33 -9.85
C ASN A 17 2.30 12.21 -11.03
N GLN A 18 2.20 11.65 -12.23
CA GLN A 18 1.81 12.38 -13.43
C GLN A 18 0.29 12.28 -13.68
N THR A 19 -0.32 11.17 -13.28
CA THR A 19 -1.71 10.87 -13.64
C THR A 19 -2.69 10.91 -12.48
N GLY A 20 -2.19 10.91 -11.24
CA GLY A 20 -3.01 10.71 -10.05
C GLY A 20 -3.51 9.27 -9.89
N VAL A 21 -4.10 9.01 -8.72
CA VAL A 21 -4.46 7.65 -8.30
C VAL A 21 -5.57 7.02 -9.12
N TYR A 22 -6.54 7.80 -9.60
CA TYR A 22 -7.67 7.26 -10.35
C TYR A 22 -7.21 6.58 -11.64
N ARG A 23 -6.46 7.30 -12.48
CA ARG A 23 -5.90 6.72 -13.71
C ARG A 23 -4.85 5.64 -13.43
N TYR A 24 -4.09 5.76 -12.35
CA TYR A 24 -3.14 4.74 -11.93
C TYR A 24 -3.83 3.39 -11.62
N ALA A 25 -4.92 3.43 -10.84
CA ALA A 25 -5.68 2.25 -10.45
C ALA A 25 -6.56 1.70 -11.58
N ASP A 26 -6.97 2.54 -12.53
CA ASP A 26 -7.80 2.14 -13.67
C ASP A 26 -6.98 1.52 -14.82
N SER A 27 -5.65 1.49 -14.72
CA SER A 27 -4.79 0.84 -15.72
C SER A 27 -5.15 -0.64 -15.90
N ASP A 28 -5.10 -1.13 -17.13
CA ASP A 28 -5.38 -2.54 -17.47
C ASP A 28 -4.43 -3.51 -16.76
N ASP A 29 -3.20 -3.07 -16.49
CA ASP A 29 -2.16 -3.83 -15.80
C ASP A 29 -2.01 -3.48 -14.32
N PHE A 30 -3.01 -2.80 -13.73
CA PHE A 30 -3.02 -2.54 -12.29
C PHE A 30 -3.09 -3.84 -11.50
N GLU A 31 -2.21 -3.99 -10.51
CA GLU A 31 -2.18 -5.14 -9.61
C GLU A 31 -2.01 -4.70 -8.16
N LEU A 32 -2.82 -5.29 -7.27
CA LEU A 32 -2.59 -5.26 -5.83
C LEU A 32 -1.60 -6.37 -5.48
N LEU A 33 -0.43 -6.01 -4.97
CA LEU A 33 0.67 -6.95 -4.74
C LEU A 33 0.70 -7.47 -3.31
N LEU A 34 0.76 -6.55 -2.34
CA LEU A 34 0.75 -6.85 -0.91
C LEU A 34 -0.38 -6.10 -0.22
N PHE A 35 -0.99 -6.75 0.75
CA PHE A 35 -2.00 -6.16 1.61
C PHE A 35 -1.60 -6.35 3.08
N GLY A 36 -1.04 -5.29 3.66
CA GLY A 36 -0.70 -5.19 5.07
C GLY A 36 -1.90 -4.68 5.86
N TYR A 37 -2.24 -5.36 6.97
CA TYR A 37 -3.31 -4.91 7.85
C TYR A 37 -3.09 -5.27 9.31
N SER A 38 -3.68 -4.46 10.19
CA SER A 38 -3.81 -4.73 11.62
C SER A 38 -5.25 -4.47 12.05
N THR A 39 -5.84 -5.42 12.78
CA THR A 39 -7.19 -5.29 13.36
C THR A 39 -7.09 -4.84 14.81
N ASP A 40 -7.84 -3.80 15.19
CA ASP A 40 -7.98 -3.35 16.58
C ASP A 40 -6.62 -3.17 17.31
N PHE A 41 -5.64 -2.57 16.63
CA PHE A 41 -4.27 -2.36 17.11
C PHE A 41 -3.47 -3.64 17.42
N GLY A 42 -3.94 -4.79 16.92
CA GLY A 42 -3.24 -6.06 17.02
C GLY A 42 -2.01 -6.18 16.10
N PRO A 43 -1.41 -7.37 16.03
CA PRO A 43 -0.26 -7.62 15.17
C PRO A 43 -0.56 -7.35 13.70
N VAL A 44 0.42 -6.80 12.98
CA VAL A 44 0.34 -6.60 11.53
C VAL A 44 0.51 -7.94 10.81
N LYS A 45 -0.40 -8.20 9.88
CA LYS A 45 -0.39 -9.34 8.95
C LYS A 45 -0.21 -8.82 7.54
N VAL A 46 0.53 -9.54 6.71
CA VAL A 46 0.75 -9.22 5.30
C VAL A 46 0.20 -10.37 4.46
N VAL A 47 -0.61 -10.05 3.46
CA VAL A 47 -1.13 -10.99 2.47
C VAL A 47 -0.38 -10.80 1.16
N ASP A 48 0.25 -11.87 0.68
CA ASP A 48 0.99 -11.91 -0.60
C ASP A 48 0.08 -12.39 -1.74
N LEU A 49 -0.61 -11.44 -2.36
CA LEU A 49 -1.55 -11.71 -3.45
C LEU A 49 -0.84 -12.27 -4.70
N THR A 50 0.46 -12.00 -4.85
CA THR A 50 1.26 -12.51 -5.97
C THR A 50 1.55 -14.01 -5.88
N GLN A 51 1.40 -14.59 -4.68
CA GLN A 51 1.59 -16.02 -4.42
C GLN A 51 0.25 -16.76 -4.25
N GLY A 52 -0.88 -16.11 -4.58
CA GLY A 52 -2.21 -16.70 -4.49
C GLY A 52 -2.80 -16.70 -3.08
N GLU A 53 -2.19 -16.02 -2.12
CA GLU A 53 -2.82 -15.77 -0.82
C GLU A 53 -4.08 -14.93 -0.99
N LYS A 54 -5.04 -15.09 -0.08
CA LYS A 54 -6.32 -14.38 -0.14
C LYS A 54 -6.51 -13.50 1.08
N ILE A 55 -6.98 -12.28 0.86
CA ILE A 55 -7.41 -11.42 1.96
C ILE A 55 -8.59 -12.11 2.66
N PRO A 56 -8.58 -12.26 4.00
CA PRO A 56 -9.66 -12.93 4.69
C PRO A 56 -11.02 -12.26 4.42
N PRO A 57 -12.11 -13.02 4.21
CA PRO A 57 -13.42 -12.46 3.85
C PRO A 57 -13.91 -11.36 4.79
N GLN A 58 -13.73 -11.54 6.10
CA GLN A 58 -14.11 -10.54 7.11
C GLN A 58 -13.35 -9.21 6.98
N ILE A 59 -12.15 -9.21 6.38
CA ILE A 59 -11.38 -7.99 6.12
C ILE A 59 -11.90 -7.30 4.86
N ILE A 60 -12.28 -8.06 3.83
CA ILE A 60 -12.94 -7.52 2.63
C ILE A 60 -14.28 -6.88 3.00
N GLU A 61 -15.12 -7.57 3.78
CA GLU A 61 -16.40 -7.04 4.26
C GLU A 61 -16.22 -5.77 5.10
N ALA A 62 -15.14 -5.67 5.87
CA ALA A 62 -14.84 -4.49 6.67
C ALA A 62 -14.57 -3.24 5.83
N LEU A 63 -14.07 -3.37 4.59
CA LEU A 63 -13.76 -2.22 3.72
C LEU A 63 -15.01 -1.36 3.41
N ASP A 64 -16.17 -2.00 3.29
CA ASP A 64 -17.46 -1.35 3.01
C ASP A 64 -18.27 -1.00 4.25
N ASN A 65 -17.94 -1.58 5.40
CA ASN A 65 -18.69 -1.37 6.63
C ASN A 65 -18.46 0.07 7.16
N PRO A 66 -19.49 0.94 7.24
CA PRO A 66 -19.32 2.31 7.70
C PRO A 66 -19.05 2.42 9.21
N ASN A 67 -19.37 1.37 9.98
CA ASN A 67 -19.17 1.31 11.42
C ASN A 67 -17.77 0.82 11.81
N ILE A 68 -16.96 0.41 10.84
CA ILE A 68 -15.55 0.05 11.03
C ILE A 68 -14.69 1.18 10.51
N ILE A 69 -13.73 1.61 11.33
CA ILE A 69 -12.73 2.60 10.93
C ILE A 69 -11.67 1.92 10.06
N LYS A 70 -11.40 2.47 8.88
CA LYS A 70 -10.29 2.11 8.00
C LYS A 70 -9.26 3.23 8.10
N SER A 71 -8.11 2.97 8.69
CA SER A 71 -7.05 3.96 8.87
C SER A 71 -5.88 3.69 7.93
N ALA A 72 -5.38 4.72 7.25
CA ALA A 72 -4.20 4.63 6.40
C ALA A 72 -3.47 5.99 6.29
N PHE A 73 -2.16 5.95 6.04
CA PHE A 73 -1.37 7.15 5.78
C PHE A 73 -1.46 7.52 4.31
N ASN A 74 -2.45 8.36 3.97
CA ASN A 74 -2.92 8.71 2.61
C ASN A 74 -4.16 7.92 2.12
N ALA A 75 -5.12 7.63 3.01
CA ALA A 75 -6.32 6.80 2.79
C ALA A 75 -7.08 6.92 1.44
N GLN A 76 -6.96 8.05 0.73
CA GLN A 76 -7.49 8.15 -0.64
C GLN A 76 -6.83 7.13 -1.58
N PHE A 77 -5.52 6.94 -1.46
CA PHE A 77 -4.77 6.01 -2.29
C PHE A 77 -5.26 4.58 -2.08
N GLU A 78 -5.27 4.13 -0.83
CA GLU A 78 -5.69 2.78 -0.45
C GLU A 78 -7.13 2.54 -0.89
N ARG A 79 -8.05 3.47 -0.60
CA ARG A 79 -9.46 3.32 -0.95
C ARG A 79 -9.69 3.22 -2.46
N VAL A 80 -8.99 3.99 -3.28
CA VAL A 80 -9.16 3.95 -4.75
C VAL A 80 -8.59 2.67 -5.32
N CYS A 81 -7.37 2.29 -4.93
CA CYS A 81 -6.74 1.04 -5.34
C CYS A 81 -7.57 -0.19 -4.91
N LEU A 82 -8.09 -0.19 -3.67
CA LEU A 82 -8.93 -1.27 -3.17
C LEU A 82 -10.30 -1.29 -3.84
N SER A 83 -10.85 -0.16 -4.26
CA SER A 83 -12.07 -0.12 -5.06
C SER A 83 -11.90 -0.86 -6.40
N ARG A 84 -10.74 -0.66 -7.05
CA ARG A 84 -10.40 -1.43 -8.26
C ARG A 84 -10.31 -2.92 -7.96
N PHE A 85 -9.64 -3.28 -6.86
CA PHE A 85 -9.47 -4.67 -6.45
C PHE A 85 -10.79 -5.40 -6.15
N VAL A 86 -11.70 -4.77 -5.39
CA VAL A 86 -13.00 -5.39 -5.04
C VAL A 86 -14.04 -5.28 -6.15
N GLY A 87 -13.78 -4.49 -7.20
CA GLY A 87 -14.66 -4.35 -8.36
C GLY A 87 -15.77 -3.31 -8.22
N HIS A 88 -15.83 -2.57 -7.11
CA HIS A 88 -16.80 -1.49 -6.91
C HIS A 88 -16.21 -0.35 -6.09
N ARG A 89 -16.88 0.82 -6.14
CA ARG A 89 -16.41 2.02 -5.45
C ARG A 89 -16.64 1.93 -3.94
N LEU A 90 -15.56 1.86 -3.18
CA LEU A 90 -15.59 1.96 -1.71
C LEU A 90 -15.98 3.38 -1.28
N LYS A 91 -17.01 3.47 -0.43
CA LYS A 91 -17.49 4.75 0.12
C LYS A 91 -16.44 5.37 1.07
N PRO A 92 -16.33 6.71 1.13
CA PRO A 92 -15.37 7.36 2.03
C PRO A 92 -15.74 7.24 3.51
N THR A 93 -17.00 6.91 3.84
CA THR A 93 -17.46 6.79 5.23
C THR A 93 -16.65 5.75 6.01
N GLY A 94 -16.14 6.16 7.16
CA GLY A 94 -15.27 5.35 8.01
C GLY A 94 -13.81 5.25 7.54
N TRP A 95 -13.40 5.92 6.46
CA TRP A 95 -11.99 6.01 6.07
C TRP A 95 -11.32 7.23 6.71
N HIS A 96 -10.29 6.99 7.51
CA HIS A 96 -9.55 7.99 8.27
C HIS A 96 -8.14 8.11 7.71
N CYS A 97 -7.73 9.33 7.39
CA CYS A 97 -6.43 9.59 6.77
C CYS A 97 -5.47 10.24 7.76
N SER A 98 -4.48 9.50 8.26
CA SER A 98 -3.50 10.03 9.20
C SER A 98 -2.67 11.17 8.60
N ARG A 99 -2.45 11.18 7.27
CA ARG A 99 -1.76 12.28 6.58
C ARG A 99 -2.55 13.60 6.64
N VAL A 100 -3.88 13.53 6.55
CA VAL A 100 -4.75 14.72 6.71
C VAL A 100 -4.71 15.20 8.16
N TRP A 101 -4.72 14.29 9.12
CA TRP A 101 -4.58 14.63 10.54
C TRP A 101 -3.22 15.31 10.81
N SER A 102 -2.14 14.81 10.22
CA SER A 102 -0.83 15.46 10.28
C SER A 102 -0.90 16.91 9.76
N ALA A 103 -1.52 17.12 8.59
CA ALA A 103 -1.69 18.46 8.03
C ALA A 103 -2.48 19.39 8.97
N THR A 104 -3.58 18.92 9.55
CA THR A 104 -4.40 19.68 10.51
C THR A 104 -3.60 20.11 11.74
N LEU A 105 -2.66 19.27 12.18
CA LEU A 105 -1.81 19.52 13.35
C LEU A 105 -0.53 20.30 13.02
N GLY A 106 -0.35 20.75 11.78
CA GLY A 106 0.88 21.43 11.35
C GLY A 106 2.12 20.51 11.30
N LEU A 107 1.91 19.19 11.28
CA LEU A 107 2.97 18.19 11.17
C LEU A 107 3.36 17.95 9.70
N PRO A 108 4.54 17.35 9.44
CA PRO A 108 4.96 16.98 8.08
C PRO A 108 3.95 16.10 7.34
N LEU A 109 4.00 16.08 6.01
CA LEU A 109 3.05 15.32 5.17
C LEU A 109 3.57 13.94 4.75
N SER A 110 4.72 13.52 5.26
CA SER A 110 5.31 12.21 5.00
C SER A 110 5.36 11.38 6.28
N LEU A 111 5.07 10.07 6.18
CA LEU A 111 5.02 9.19 7.35
C LEU A 111 6.37 9.15 8.09
N ARG A 112 7.48 9.18 7.32
CA ARG A 112 8.84 9.24 7.85
C ARG A 112 9.04 10.49 8.70
N ASP A 113 8.71 11.66 8.17
CA ASP A 113 9.02 12.93 8.85
C ASP A 113 8.09 13.15 10.04
N VAL A 114 6.82 12.72 9.95
CA VAL A 114 5.90 12.67 11.11
C VAL A 114 6.47 11.78 12.20
N GLY A 115 6.91 10.56 11.86
CA GLY A 115 7.53 9.65 12.82
C GLY A 115 8.78 10.23 13.48
N SER A 116 9.60 10.95 12.71
CA SER A 116 10.78 11.64 13.23
C SER A 116 10.43 12.76 14.21
N VAL A 117 9.47 13.63 13.88
CA VAL A 117 9.06 14.75 14.74
C VAL A 117 8.38 14.26 16.02
N LEU A 118 7.60 13.18 15.93
CA LEU A 118 6.94 12.56 17.10
C LEU A 118 7.87 11.65 17.92
N GLY A 119 9.13 11.46 17.51
CA GLY A 119 10.08 10.60 18.21
C GLY A 119 9.66 9.12 18.25
N LEU A 120 8.95 8.64 17.21
CA LEU A 120 8.48 7.26 17.17
C LEU A 120 9.68 6.29 17.07
N PRO A 121 9.70 5.21 17.87
CA PRO A 121 10.81 4.27 17.91
C PRO A 121 10.97 3.48 16.59
N ARG A 122 9.85 3.25 15.88
CA ARG A 122 9.86 2.71 14.52
C ARG A 122 9.82 3.85 13.51
N GLN A 123 10.91 3.99 12.77
CA GLN A 123 10.96 4.89 11.62
C GLN A 123 10.87 4.10 10.31
N LYS A 124 10.28 4.72 9.29
CA LYS A 124 10.16 4.12 7.96
C LYS A 124 11.57 3.88 7.39
N ILE A 125 11.93 2.63 7.17
CA ILE A 125 13.25 2.26 6.65
C ILE A 125 13.47 2.81 5.23
N THR A 126 14.62 3.45 5.00
CA THR A 126 14.99 4.04 3.70
C THR A 126 15.01 3.00 2.58
N ALA A 127 15.41 1.76 2.90
CA ALA A 127 15.42 0.62 1.98
C ALA A 127 14.04 0.35 1.34
N GLY A 128 12.95 0.68 2.04
CA GLY A 128 11.58 0.52 1.51
C GLY A 128 11.36 1.30 0.21
N LYS A 129 11.97 2.48 0.04
CA LYS A 129 11.81 3.28 -1.19
C LYS A 129 12.39 2.57 -2.42
N GLU A 130 13.50 1.86 -2.24
CA GLU A 130 14.13 1.10 -3.32
C GLU A 130 13.31 -0.14 -3.69
N LEU A 131 12.76 -0.82 -2.69
CA LEU A 131 11.89 -1.99 -2.90
C LEU A 131 10.57 -1.60 -3.57
N VAL A 132 9.91 -0.52 -3.11
CA VAL A 132 8.73 0.05 -3.77
C VAL A 132 9.06 0.38 -5.22
N ARG A 133 10.16 1.10 -5.49
CA ARG A 133 10.56 1.41 -6.87
C ARG A 133 10.80 0.15 -7.69
N TYR A 134 11.43 -0.87 -7.12
CA TYR A 134 11.77 -2.09 -7.84
C TYR A 134 10.53 -2.89 -8.26
N PHE A 135 9.56 -3.07 -7.37
CA PHE A 135 8.38 -3.93 -7.60
C PHE A 135 7.12 -3.18 -8.06
N CYS A 136 6.94 -1.92 -7.65
CA CYS A 136 5.71 -1.15 -7.87
C CYS A 136 5.78 -0.21 -9.09
N THR A 137 6.91 -0.14 -9.79
CA THR A 137 7.05 0.71 -10.99
C THR A 137 7.70 -0.04 -12.16
N PRO A 138 7.42 0.35 -13.41
CA PRO A 138 8.11 -0.19 -14.57
C PRO A 138 9.63 -0.05 -14.46
N CYS A 139 10.36 -1.04 -14.95
CA CYS A 139 11.81 -0.95 -15.06
C CYS A 139 12.24 -0.64 -16.50
N LYS A 140 13.33 0.10 -16.65
CA LYS A 140 13.90 0.38 -17.97
C LYS A 140 14.52 -0.91 -18.53
N PRO A 141 14.22 -1.30 -19.79
CA PRO A 141 14.89 -2.43 -20.43
C PRO A 141 16.39 -2.20 -20.55
N THR A 142 17.18 -3.17 -20.13
CA THR A 142 18.64 -3.20 -20.20
C THR A 142 19.11 -4.62 -20.49
N LYS A 143 20.36 -4.79 -20.95
CA LYS A 143 20.93 -6.14 -21.10
C LYS A 143 20.99 -6.90 -19.77
N ALA A 144 21.31 -6.22 -18.67
CA ALA A 144 21.45 -6.81 -17.34
C ALA A 144 20.12 -7.34 -16.77
N ASN A 145 18.99 -6.68 -17.07
CA ASN A 145 17.66 -7.18 -16.69
C ASN A 145 16.98 -7.97 -17.82
N GLN A 146 17.71 -8.49 -18.80
CA GLN A 146 17.14 -9.28 -19.91
C GLN A 146 16.03 -8.55 -20.68
N ASN A 147 16.16 -7.22 -20.82
CA ASN A 147 15.17 -6.34 -21.47
C ASN A 147 13.77 -6.34 -20.83
N ARG A 148 13.65 -6.74 -19.56
CA ARG A 148 12.39 -6.67 -18.82
C ARG A 148 11.89 -5.23 -18.70
N THR A 149 10.57 -5.09 -18.74
CA THR A 149 9.84 -3.82 -18.48
C THR A 149 9.20 -3.78 -17.09
N ARG A 150 9.18 -4.91 -16.37
CA ARG A 150 8.63 -5.06 -15.02
C ARG A 150 9.45 -6.06 -14.20
N ASN A 151 9.57 -5.83 -12.90
CA ASN A 151 10.13 -6.81 -11.98
C ASN A 151 9.04 -7.51 -11.16
N PHE A 152 8.80 -8.78 -11.45
CA PHE A 152 8.03 -9.69 -10.60
C PHE A 152 8.81 -10.21 -9.38
N PRO A 153 8.11 -10.70 -8.34
CA PRO A 153 8.70 -11.31 -7.14
C PRO A 153 9.78 -12.37 -7.43
N TYR A 154 9.52 -13.27 -8.39
CA TYR A 154 10.43 -14.36 -8.75
C TYR A 154 11.75 -13.89 -9.37
N HIS A 155 11.86 -12.63 -9.82
CA HIS A 155 13.12 -12.09 -10.30
C HIS A 155 14.09 -11.71 -9.18
N ALA A 156 13.60 -11.48 -7.96
CA ALA A 156 14.43 -11.16 -6.80
C ALA A 156 13.73 -11.62 -5.50
N PRO A 157 13.68 -12.94 -5.23
CA PRO A 157 12.95 -13.49 -4.09
C PRO A 157 13.41 -12.92 -2.74
N ASP A 158 14.71 -12.69 -2.55
CA ASP A 158 15.24 -12.12 -1.31
C ASP A 158 14.75 -10.68 -1.09
N LYS A 159 14.73 -9.86 -2.15
CA LYS A 159 14.16 -8.51 -2.10
C LYS A 159 12.66 -8.56 -1.86
N TRP A 160 11.97 -9.56 -2.38
CA TRP A 160 10.54 -9.74 -2.14
C TRP A 160 10.24 -10.05 -0.67
N GLN A 161 11.03 -10.91 -0.02
CA GLN A 161 10.88 -11.15 1.42
C GLN A 161 11.14 -9.88 2.25
N GLN A 162 12.17 -9.10 1.90
CA GLN A 162 12.41 -7.80 2.53
C GLN A 162 11.24 -6.84 2.32
N PHE A 163 10.61 -6.87 1.15
CA PHE A 163 9.47 -6.02 0.83
C PHE A 163 8.23 -6.39 1.64
N LYS A 164 7.99 -7.69 1.87
CA LYS A 164 6.95 -8.15 2.80
C LYS A 164 7.20 -7.73 4.24
N GLN A 165 8.43 -7.86 4.72
CA GLN A 165 8.82 -7.39 6.06
C GLN A 165 8.63 -5.88 6.20
N TYR A 166 8.94 -5.12 5.15
CA TYR A 166 8.72 -3.68 5.09
C TYR A 166 7.23 -3.32 5.20
N ASN A 167 6.33 -4.02 4.49
CA ASN A 167 4.88 -3.80 4.59
C ASN A 167 4.26 -4.31 5.91
N GLN A 168 5.04 -5.03 6.73
CA GLN A 168 4.65 -5.46 8.08
C GLN A 168 5.07 -4.46 9.18
N ALA A 169 5.97 -3.52 8.88
CA ALA A 169 6.68 -2.70 9.85
C ALA A 169 5.87 -1.52 10.41
#